data_AF-A0A9P7ACZ9-F1
#
_entry.id   AF-A0A9P7ACZ9-F1
#
_cell.length_a   1.000
_cell.length_b   1.000
_cell.length_c   1.000
_cell.angle_alpha   90.00
_cell.angle_beta   90.00
_cell.angle_gamma   90.00
#
_symmetry.space_group_name_H-M   'P 1'
#
loop_
_entity.id
_entity.type
_entity.pdbx_description
1 polymer ?
#
loop_
_entity_poly.entity_id
_entity_poly.type
_entity_poly.pdbx_seq_one_letter_code
_entity_poly.pdbx_strand_id
1 'polypeptide(L)' 'LPNVAKHTLALTPLTTKAADKCFPDWTEEHQKSFDAIRELVISPHCLTTIDHDNPGENKLFLVCDASDYATGAV' A
#
# COMPACT_ATOMS: atom_id res chain seq x y z
N LEU A 1 -2.25 -2.05 10.86
CA LEU A 1 -1.02 -1.27 10.62
C LEU A 1 -1.11 0.06 11.36
N PRO A 2 -0.18 0.35 12.27
CA PRO A 2 -0.21 1.62 13.00
C PRO A 2 -0.17 2.80 12.02
N ASN A 3 -0.95 3.84 12.29
CA ASN A 3 -0.94 5.13 11.60
C ASN A 3 -1.28 5.16 10.09
N VAL A 4 -1.57 4.03 9.43
CA VAL A 4 -2.01 4.03 8.02
C VAL A 4 -3.25 4.91 7.83
N ALA A 5 -4.24 4.82 8.71
CA ALA A 5 -5.44 5.65 8.66
C ALA A 5 -5.14 7.16 8.67
N LYS A 6 -4.09 7.57 9.40
CA LYS A 6 -3.65 8.97 9.48
C LYS A 6 -3.01 9.42 8.17
N HIS A 7 -2.11 8.62 7.60
CA HIS A 7 -1.47 8.95 6.33
C HIS A 7 -2.46 8.93 5.16
N THR A 8 -3.41 7.98 5.16
CA THR A 8 -4.47 7.94 4.15
C THR A 8 -5.42 9.13 4.26
N LEU A 9 -5.67 9.66 5.47
CA LEU A 9 -6.54 10.82 5.65
C LEU A 9 -6.00 12.06 4.90
N ALA A 10 -4.69 12.26 4.88
CA ALA A 10 -4.04 13.34 4.13
C ALA A 10 -4.20 13.16 2.61
N LEU A 11 -4.36 11.93 2.12
CA LEU A 11 -4.55 11.62 0.71
C LEU A 11 -6.03 11.56 0.29
N THR A 12 -6.96 11.44 1.23
CA THR A 12 -8.42 11.35 0.96
C THR A 12 -8.95 12.44 0.03
N PRO A 13 -8.56 13.73 0.14
CA PRO A 13 -9.05 14.76 -0.78
C PRO A 13 -8.77 14.45 -2.26
N LEU A 14 -7.66 13.76 -2.54
CA LEU A 14 -7.21 13.40 -3.89
C LEU A 14 -8.04 12.28 -4.55
N THR A 15 -8.87 11.57 -3.78
CA THR A 15 -9.66 10.43 -4.28
C THR A 15 -11.16 10.71 -4.33
N THR A 16 -11.56 11.95 -4.01
CA THR A 16 -12.97 12.34 -4.05
C THR A 16 -13.46 12.51 -5.49
N LYS A 17 -14.78 12.33 -5.72
CA LYS A 17 -15.41 12.65 -7.03
C LYS A 17 -15.20 14.09 -7.51
N ALA A 18 -14.85 15.00 -6.60
CA ALA A 18 -14.51 16.37 -6.94
C ALA A 18 -13.12 16.46 -7.58
N ALA A 19 -12.17 15.65 -7.11
CA ALA A 19 -10.82 15.56 -7.67
C ALA A 19 -10.81 15.08 -9.12
N ASP A 20 -11.77 14.24 -9.52
CA ASP A 20 -11.94 13.81 -10.93
C ASP A 20 -12.23 14.99 -11.88
N LYS A 21 -12.85 16.05 -11.37
CA LYS A 21 -13.21 17.24 -12.16
C LYS A 21 -12.13 18.30 -12.12
N CYS A 22 -11.48 18.45 -10.96
CA CYS A 22 -10.40 19.39 -10.72
C CYS A 22 -9.46 18.78 -9.69
N PHE A 23 -8.37 18.18 -10.18
CA PHE A 23 -7.42 17.49 -9.31
C PHE A 23 -6.68 18.50 -8.43
N PRO A 24 -6.67 18.33 -7.09
CA PRO A 24 -5.91 19.22 -6.21
C PRO A 24 -4.42 19.11 -6.47
N ASP A 25 -3.67 20.18 -6.19
CA ASP A 25 -2.21 20.15 -6.32
C ASP A 25 -1.59 19.08 -5.41
N TRP A 26 -0.57 18.39 -5.93
CA TRP A 26 0.22 17.47 -5.14
C TRP A 26 1.20 18.25 -4.26
N THR A 27 0.95 18.26 -2.95
CA THR A 27 1.77 18.99 -1.99
C THR A 27 2.86 18.10 -1.38
N GLU A 28 3.81 18.73 -0.68
CA GLU A 28 4.80 17.98 0.09
C GLU A 28 4.18 17.10 1.17
N GLU A 29 3.02 17.48 1.73
CA GLU A 29 2.33 16.67 2.73
C GLU A 29 1.75 15.39 2.13
N HIS A 30 1.22 15.47 0.90
CA HIS A 30 0.79 14.30 0.14
C HIS A 30 1.97 13.36 -0.11
N GLN A 31 3.10 13.90 -0.58
CA GLN A 31 4.31 13.09 -0.81
C GLN A 31 4.78 12.39 0.47
N LYS A 32 4.93 13.14 1.57
CA LYS A 32 5.34 12.59 2.88
C LYS A 32 4.39 11.49 3.36
N SER A 33 3.09 11.67 3.15
CA SER A 33 2.08 10.68 3.55
C SER A 33 2.13 9.43 2.67
N PHE A 34 2.32 9.58 1.36
CA PHE A 34 2.49 8.47 0.44
C PHE A 34 3.74 7.65 0.76
N ASP A 35 4.87 8.30 0.97
CA ASP A 35 6.13 7.65 1.32
C ASP A 35 6.03 6.93 2.66
N ALA A 36 5.37 7.52 3.66
CA ALA A 36 5.15 6.87 4.94
C ALA A 36 4.31 5.58 4.82
N ILE A 37 3.29 5.56 3.94
CA ILE A 37 2.52 4.33 3.66
C ILE A 37 3.42 3.29 3.01
N ARG A 38 4.24 3.68 2.04
CA ARG A 38 5.20 2.78 1.38
C ARG A 38 6.13 2.14 2.41
N GLU A 39 6.75 2.94 3.28
CA GLU A 39 7.66 2.45 4.33
C GLU A 39 6.95 1.49 5.30
N LEU A 40 5.69 1.75 5.65
CA LEU A 40 4.90 0.82 6.47
C LEU A 40 4.68 -0.52 5.77
N VAL A 41 4.33 -0.51 4.49
CA VAL A 41 4.03 -1.74 3.71
C VAL A 41 5.28 -2.61 3.51
N ILE A 42 6.46 -2.00 3.36
CA ILE A 42 7.73 -2.75 3.23
C ILE A 42 8.35 -3.12 4.59
N SER A 43 7.74 -2.71 5.70
CA SER A 43 8.29 -2.97 7.03
C SER A 43 8.03 -4.41 7.52
N PRO A 44 8.80 -4.89 8.52
CA PRO A 44 8.54 -6.18 9.17
C PRO A 44 7.18 -6.27 9.90
N HIS A 45 6.45 -5.16 10.03
CA HIS A 45 5.08 -5.19 10.56
C HIS A 45 4.06 -5.65 9.52
N CYS A 46 4.41 -5.58 8.23
CA CYS A 46 3.60 -6.00 7.09
C CYS A 46 4.11 -7.29 6.45
N LEU A 47 5.42 -7.50 6.48
CA LEU A 47 6.08 -8.62 5.82
C LEU A 47 6.47 -9.70 6.84
N THR A 48 6.29 -10.95 6.45
CA THR A 48 6.72 -12.12 7.24
C THR A 48 7.85 -12.82 6.51
N THR A 49 8.93 -13.15 7.21
CA THR A 49 10.02 -13.96 6.67
C THR A 49 9.58 -15.42 6.61
N ILE A 50 9.81 -16.06 5.48
CA ILE A 50 9.58 -17.50 5.31
C ILE A 50 10.79 -18.25 5.84
N ASP A 51 10.60 -19.02 6.91
CA ASP A 51 11.57 -20.01 7.34
C ASP A 51 11.38 -21.27 6.49
N HIS A 52 12.33 -21.52 5.58
CA HIS A 52 12.27 -22.67 4.68
C HIS A 52 12.70 -23.98 5.36
N ASP A 53 13.49 -23.92 6.42
CA ASP A 53 13.98 -25.10 7.14
C ASP A 53 12.93 -25.60 8.14
N ASN A 54 12.14 -24.68 8.71
CA ASN A 54 11.05 -24.98 9.62
C ASN A 54 9.82 -24.07 9.42
N PRO A 55 9.06 -24.26 8.32
CA PRO A 55 7.90 -23.42 8.00
C PRO A 55 6.73 -23.57 8.99
N GLY A 56 6.74 -24.61 9.83
CA GLY A 56 5.63 -24.91 10.75
C GLY A 56 4.31 -25.12 10.01
N GLU A 57 3.21 -24.62 10.59
CA GLU A 57 1.86 -24.68 9.99
C GLU A 57 1.55 -23.50 9.05
N ASN A 58 2.55 -22.68 8.70
CA ASN A 58 2.35 -21.53 7.83
C ASN A 58 1.99 -21.98 6.41
N LYS A 59 0.95 -21.37 5.84
CA LYS A 59 0.51 -21.62 4.46
C LYS A 59 0.80 -20.40 3.61
N LEU A 60 1.31 -20.66 2.41
CA LEU A 60 1.49 -19.62 1.39
C LEU A 60 0.27 -19.59 0.48
N PHE A 61 -0.30 -18.40 0.32
CA PHE A 61 -1.39 -18.14 -0.60
C PHE A 61 -0.90 -17.14 -1.62
N LEU A 62 -1.10 -17.45 -2.91
CA LEU A 62 -0.72 -16.57 -4.01
C LEU A 62 -1.98 -15.93 -4.58
N VAL A 63 -2.00 -14.60 -4.63
CA VAL A 63 -3.06 -13.83 -5.28
C VAL A 63 -2.46 -13.11 -6.48
N CYS A 64 -2.98 -13.41 -7.67
CA CYS A 64 -2.55 -12.75 -8.90
C CYS A 64 -3.71 -11.95 -9.49
N ASP A 65 -3.38 -10.80 -10.07
CA ASP A 65 -4.29 -10.00 -10.90
C ASP A 65 -3.56 -9.54 -12.16
N ALA A 66 -4.28 -9.45 -13.28
CA ALA A 66 -3.70 -9.08 -14.56
C ALA A 66 -4.53 -8.00 -15.26
N SER A 67 -3.84 -7.05 -15.88
CA SER A 67 -4.40 -5.99 -16.70
C SER A 67 -3.97 -6.17 -18.16
N ASP A 68 -4.50 -5.33 -19.05
CA ASP A 68 -4.12 -5.30 -20.46
C ASP A 68 -2.62 -5.03 -20.70
N TYR A 69 -1.91 -4.48 -19.70
CA TYR A 69 -0.51 -4.08 -19.84
C TYR A 69 0.46 -4.96 -19.04
N ALA A 70 0.05 -5.48 -17.88
CA ALA A 70 0.94 -6.17 -16.95
C ALA A 70 0.19 -7.04 -15.93
N THR A 71 0.94 -7.90 -15.25
CA THR A 71 0.47 -8.75 -14.14
C THR A 71 1.09 -8.29 -12.82
N GLY A 72 0.30 -8.36 -11.75
CA GLY A 72 0.75 -8.20 -10.37
C GLY A 72 0.46 -9.46 -9.55
N ALA A 73 1.26 -9.71 -8.52
CA ALA A 73 1.05 -10.81 -7.58
C ALA A 73 1.46 -10.39 -6.16
N VAL A 74 0.75 -10.93 -5.17
CA VAL A 74 1.05 -10.84 -3.75
C VAL A 74 1.05 -12.24 -3.15
#